data_AF-A0A8H6FI69-F1
#
_entry.id   AF-A0A8H6FI69-F1
#
_cell.length_a   1.000
_cell.length_b   1.000
_cell.length_c   1.000
_cell.angle_alpha   90.00
_cell.angle_beta   90.00
_cell.angle_gamma   90.00
#
_symmetry.space_group_name_H-M   'P 1'
#
loop_
_entity.id
_entity.type
_entity.pdbx_description
1 polymer ?
#
loop_
_entity_poly.entity_id
_entity_poly.type
_entity_poly.pdbx_seq_one_letter_code
_entity_poly.pdbx_strand_id
1 'polypeptide(L)'
;MAIKEELKEEVKEEGGGRDELEALDALEKEAAEYNKDAEIDRILKAFKLDAYAVLDLQPGVPESEIKLCYRKKSLLIHPDKTSNPRAPDAFDRLKKAQTELMDEKQRTTLDECIADARMLLMRERKLTVDSEEVKNPDKDFREAWRRKTVEVLIDNEQRRRKQIKAQMQEEGREQRKVDEEVETRKRRRDHEVQWEQTREGRIGSWRDFQQKAKEEPGKKKKKMKVLG
;
A
#
# COMPACT_ATOMS: atom_id res chain seq x y z
N MET A 1 27.81 -4.98 30.75
CA MET A 1 28.26 -4.31 31.99
C MET A 1 29.34 -5.13 32.70
N ALA A 2 29.11 -6.40 33.05
CA ALA A 2 30.15 -7.25 33.65
C ALA A 2 31.47 -7.32 32.85
N ILE A 3 31.41 -7.66 31.55
CA ILE A 3 32.60 -7.74 30.68
C ILE A 3 33.32 -6.38 30.52
N LYS A 4 32.60 -5.26 30.63
CA LYS A 4 33.17 -3.91 30.53
C LYS A 4 33.97 -3.58 31.79
N GLU A 5 33.43 -3.93 32.96
CA GLU A 5 34.11 -3.71 34.23
C GLU A 5 35.34 -4.64 34.33
N GLU A 6 35.22 -5.91 33.92
CA GLU A 6 36.33 -6.85 33.82
C GLU A 6 37.46 -6.34 32.90
N LEU A 7 37.17 -5.92 31.68
CA LEU A 7 38.20 -5.39 30.75
C LEU A 7 38.86 -4.11 31.25
N LYS A 8 38.11 -3.23 31.94
CA LYS A 8 38.67 -2.02 32.54
C LYS A 8 39.49 -2.32 33.79
N GLU A 9 39.16 -3.37 34.52
CA GLU A 9 39.95 -3.88 35.64
C GLU A 9 41.22 -4.55 35.13
N GLU A 10 41.15 -5.40 34.09
CA GLU A 10 42.33 -6.01 33.44
C GLU A 10 43.30 -4.95 32.91
N VAL A 11 42.82 -3.93 32.19
CA VAL A 11 43.69 -2.83 31.73
C VAL A 11 44.30 -2.05 32.90
N LYS A 12 43.59 -1.89 34.02
CA LYS A 12 44.17 -1.29 35.22
C LYS A 12 45.20 -2.21 35.90
N GLU A 13 44.97 -3.51 35.91
CA GLU A 13 45.87 -4.53 36.49
C GLU A 13 47.15 -4.71 35.67
N GLU A 14 47.08 -4.58 34.34
CA GLU A 14 48.23 -4.60 33.44
C GLU A 14 49.05 -3.29 33.45
N GLY A 15 48.67 -2.32 34.29
CA GLY A 15 49.35 -1.03 34.41
C GLY A 15 48.99 -0.04 33.29
N GLY A 16 47.90 -0.31 32.56
CA GLY A 16 47.39 0.51 31.49
C GLY A 16 47.04 1.92 31.94
N GLY A 17 47.55 2.90 31.21
CA GLY A 17 47.41 4.31 31.54
C GLY A 17 45.97 4.84 31.34
N ARG A 18 45.76 6.08 31.78
CA ARG A 18 44.50 6.83 31.52
C ARG A 18 44.13 6.83 30.03
N ASP A 19 45.12 6.87 29.15
CA ASP A 19 44.96 6.91 27.70
C ASP A 19 44.38 5.59 27.13
N GLU A 20 44.73 4.43 27.71
CA GLU A 20 44.20 3.12 27.29
C GLU A 20 42.75 2.92 27.72
N LEU A 21 42.40 3.38 28.92
CA LEU A 21 41.01 3.40 29.40
C LEU A 21 40.13 4.33 28.55
N GLU A 22 40.67 5.48 28.12
CA GLU A 22 39.98 6.42 27.23
C GLU A 22 39.79 5.85 25.82
N ALA A 23 40.79 5.12 25.30
CA ALA A 23 40.68 4.39 24.04
C ALA A 23 39.60 3.30 24.08
N LEU A 24 39.53 2.51 25.16
CA LEU A 24 38.48 1.51 25.36
C LEU A 24 37.08 2.14 25.40
N ASP A 25 36.91 3.25 26.12
CA ASP A 25 35.62 3.95 26.18
C ASP A 25 35.21 4.56 24.83
N ALA A 26 36.18 5.02 24.02
CA ALA A 26 35.92 5.49 22.66
C ALA A 26 35.47 4.35 21.73
N LEU A 27 36.18 3.21 21.75
CA LEU A 27 35.82 2.02 20.98
C LEU A 27 34.43 1.49 21.34
N GLU A 28 34.06 1.51 22.62
CA GLU A 28 32.73 1.05 23.04
C GLU A 28 31.62 1.99 22.57
N LYS A 29 31.86 3.30 22.59
CA LYS A 29 30.92 4.29 22.01
C LYS A 29 30.74 4.06 20.51
N GLU A 30 31.83 3.86 19.79
CA GLU A 30 31.78 3.57 18.35
C GLU A 30 31.06 2.25 18.06
N ALA A 31 31.32 1.19 18.84
CA ALA A 31 30.59 -0.07 18.73
C ALA A 31 29.09 0.10 19.04
N ALA A 32 28.73 0.93 20.01
CA ALA A 32 27.32 1.23 20.32
C ALA A 32 26.64 2.02 19.19
N GLU A 33 27.34 2.98 18.57
CA GLU A 33 26.84 3.70 17.38
C GLU A 33 26.68 2.77 16.18
N TYR A 34 27.67 1.92 15.92
CA TYR A 34 27.58 0.89 14.88
C TYR A 34 26.37 -0.03 15.06
N ASN A 35 26.10 -0.48 16.28
CA ASN A 35 24.94 -1.33 16.58
C ASN A 35 23.60 -0.60 16.33
N LYS A 36 23.51 0.70 16.62
CA LYS A 36 22.33 1.51 16.31
C LYS A 36 22.13 1.63 14.80
N ASP A 37 23.20 1.92 14.07
CA ASP A 37 23.17 2.07 12.61
C ASP A 37 22.84 0.76 11.90
N ALA A 38 23.41 -0.35 12.35
CA ALA A 38 23.09 -1.69 11.85
C ALA A 38 21.61 -2.04 12.05
N GLU A 39 21.02 -1.67 13.18
CA GLU A 39 19.60 -1.90 13.45
C GLU A 39 18.70 -0.99 12.60
N ILE A 40 19.06 0.28 12.41
CA ILE A 40 18.37 1.21 11.51
C ILE A 40 18.36 0.64 10.09
N ASP A 41 19.51 0.20 9.59
CA ASP A 41 19.63 -0.39 8.27
C ASP A 41 18.83 -1.68 8.12
N ARG A 42 18.82 -2.54 9.14
CA ARG A 42 17.98 -3.75 9.15
C ARG A 42 16.49 -3.40 9.03
N ILE A 43 16.00 -2.44 9.82
CA ILE A 43 14.59 -1.99 9.79
C ILE A 43 14.23 -1.46 8.41
N LEU A 44 15.12 -0.68 7.80
CA LEU A 44 14.87 -0.08 6.49
C LEU A 44 14.94 -1.11 5.36
N LYS A 45 15.79 -2.14 5.49
CA LYS A 45 15.92 -3.26 4.54
C LYS A 45 14.79 -4.29 4.65
N ALA A 46 14.14 -4.42 5.82
CA ALA A 46 12.97 -5.28 5.97
C ALA A 46 11.89 -4.92 4.93
N PHE A 47 10.92 -5.80 4.66
CA PHE A 47 9.84 -5.48 3.73
C PHE A 47 8.77 -4.60 4.40
N LYS A 48 8.12 -3.68 3.66
CA LYS A 48 7.23 -2.67 4.26
C LYS A 48 5.91 -3.23 4.76
N LEU A 49 5.45 -4.33 4.16
CA LEU A 49 4.18 -5.00 4.51
C LEU A 49 4.38 -6.16 5.47
N ASP A 50 5.63 -6.44 5.89
CA ASP A 50 5.94 -7.49 6.86
C ASP A 50 6.32 -6.85 8.20
N ALA A 51 5.31 -6.63 9.03
CA ALA A 51 5.46 -6.00 10.33
C ALA A 51 6.28 -6.85 11.32
N TYR A 52 6.21 -8.19 11.21
CA TYR A 52 7.00 -9.10 12.03
C TYR A 52 8.49 -8.99 11.68
N ALA A 53 8.86 -8.96 10.40
CA ALA A 53 10.24 -8.75 9.98
C ALA A 53 10.78 -7.38 10.42
N VAL A 54 9.95 -6.33 10.41
CA VAL A 54 10.36 -5.00 10.91
C VAL A 54 10.65 -5.03 12.41
N LEU A 55 9.84 -5.70 13.22
CA LEU A 55 10.06 -5.80 14.67
C LEU A 55 11.03 -6.93 15.07
N ASP A 56 11.48 -7.73 14.10
CA ASP A 56 12.31 -8.93 14.30
C ASP A 56 11.64 -9.94 15.24
N LEU A 57 10.36 -10.21 14.98
CA LEU A 57 9.52 -11.13 15.75
C LEU A 57 9.08 -12.30 14.88
N GLN A 58 8.73 -13.40 15.54
CA GLN A 58 8.05 -14.51 14.87
C GLN A 58 6.53 -14.34 14.94
N PRO A 59 5.78 -14.90 13.97
CA PRO A 59 4.32 -14.96 14.05
C PRO A 59 3.87 -15.72 15.30
N GLY A 60 2.75 -15.31 15.88
CA GLY A 60 2.16 -15.97 17.07
C GLY A 60 2.67 -15.48 18.42
N VAL A 61 3.56 -14.48 18.47
CA VAL A 61 4.00 -13.85 19.74
C VAL A 61 2.86 -13.07 20.43
N PRO A 62 2.76 -13.07 21.77
CA PRO A 62 1.72 -12.31 22.46
C PRO A 62 1.91 -10.79 22.30
N GLU A 63 0.83 -10.03 22.38
CA GLU A 63 0.87 -8.56 22.25
C GLU A 63 1.81 -7.88 23.26
N SER A 64 1.97 -8.48 24.45
CA SER A 64 2.88 -8.00 25.48
C SER A 64 4.34 -7.96 24.99
N GLU A 65 4.77 -9.00 24.26
CA GLU A 65 6.10 -9.10 23.67
C GLU A 65 6.28 -8.12 22.51
N ILE A 66 5.24 -7.90 21.70
CA ILE A 66 5.25 -6.91 20.62
C ILE A 66 5.49 -5.51 21.19
N LYS A 67 4.76 -5.14 22.24
CA LYS A 67 4.94 -3.86 22.95
C LYS A 67 6.31 -3.74 23.60
N LEU A 68 6.84 -4.84 24.14
CA LEU A 68 8.17 -4.86 24.76
C LEU A 68 9.28 -4.66 23.72
N CYS A 69 9.22 -5.38 22.59
CA CYS A 69 10.20 -5.29 21.52
C CYS A 69 10.17 -3.91 20.86
N TYR A 70 8.98 -3.36 20.61
CA TYR A 70 8.84 -1.98 20.15
C TYR A 70 9.53 -1.00 21.10
N ARG A 71 9.26 -1.07 22.40
CA ARG A 71 9.89 -0.18 23.39
C ARG A 71 11.41 -0.29 23.44
N LYS A 72 11.94 -1.52 23.37
CA LYS A 72 13.40 -1.75 23.36
C LYS A 72 14.04 -1.17 22.10
N LYS A 73 13.49 -1.47 20.92
CA LYS A 73 14.04 -1.03 19.63
C LYS A 73 13.87 0.48 19.42
N SER A 74 12.74 1.05 19.80
CA SER A 74 12.48 2.49 19.65
C SER A 74 13.42 3.35 20.49
N LEU A 75 13.80 2.88 21.68
CA LEU A 75 14.80 3.56 22.52
C LEU A 75 16.22 3.44 21.97
N LEU A 76 16.53 2.35 21.27
CA LEU A 76 17.83 2.12 20.65
C LEU A 76 18.04 3.04 19.44
N ILE A 77 17.02 3.17 18.57
CA ILE A 77 17.08 3.92 17.31
C ILE A 77 16.44 5.32 17.40
N HIS A 78 16.18 5.83 18.60
CA HIS A 78 15.50 7.11 18.78
C HIS A 78 16.31 8.24 18.09
N PRO A 79 15.70 9.13 17.29
CA PRO A 79 16.42 10.16 16.54
C PRO A 79 17.29 11.06 17.44
N ASP A 80 16.83 11.39 18.65
CA ASP A 80 17.64 12.18 19.60
C ASP A 80 18.89 11.47 20.15
N LYS A 81 18.97 10.13 20.05
CA LYS A 81 20.06 9.32 20.62
C LYS A 81 21.01 8.76 19.56
N THR A 82 20.75 9.03 18.29
CA THR A 82 21.48 8.49 17.15
C THR A 82 21.84 9.62 16.19
N SER A 83 23.09 9.70 15.78
CA SER A 83 23.56 10.72 14.82
C SER A 83 23.15 10.41 13.37
N ASN A 84 22.50 9.26 13.12
CA ASN A 84 22.15 8.78 11.80
C ASN A 84 20.94 9.54 11.21
N PRO A 85 21.06 10.13 10.00
CA PRO A 85 19.96 10.88 9.38
C PRO A 85 18.74 10.03 9.03
N ARG A 86 18.89 8.71 8.94
CA ARG A 86 17.81 7.76 8.59
C ARG A 86 17.06 7.22 9.82
N ALA A 87 17.45 7.62 11.03
CA ALA A 87 16.79 7.21 12.26
C ALA A 87 15.29 7.57 12.32
N PRO A 88 14.83 8.77 11.89
CA PRO A 88 13.41 9.09 11.86
C PRO A 88 12.59 8.13 10.99
N ASP A 89 13.08 7.82 9.78
CA ASP A 89 12.42 6.89 8.85
C ASP A 89 12.30 5.48 9.43
N ALA A 90 13.36 5.01 10.11
CA ALA A 90 13.34 3.70 10.77
C ALA A 90 12.39 3.68 11.97
N PHE A 91 12.36 4.75 12.76
CA PHE A 91 11.46 4.90 13.90
C PHE A 91 9.99 4.89 13.48
N ASP A 92 9.63 5.66 12.45
CA ASP A 92 8.27 5.69 11.92
C ASP A 92 7.84 4.33 11.40
N ARG A 93 8.76 3.60 10.76
CA ARG A 93 8.52 2.24 10.28
C ARG A 93 8.29 1.25 11.41
N LEU A 94 9.06 1.35 12.49
CA LEU A 94 8.89 0.54 13.69
C LEU A 94 7.53 0.82 14.36
N LYS A 95 7.14 2.10 14.45
CA LYS A 95 5.85 2.54 15.00
C LYS A 95 4.68 2.01 14.17
N LYS A 96 4.76 2.11 12.85
CA LYS A 96 3.76 1.58 11.93
C LYS A 96 3.61 0.06 12.09
N ALA A 97 4.72 -0.69 12.12
CA ALA A 97 4.69 -2.14 12.32
C ALA A 97 4.03 -2.54 13.65
N GLN A 98 4.31 -1.80 14.73
CA GLN A 98 3.63 -2.02 16.00
C GLN A 98 2.12 -1.77 15.88
N THR A 99 1.69 -0.67 15.26
CA THR A 99 0.26 -0.37 15.08
C THR A 99 -0.46 -1.45 14.27
N GLU A 100 0.16 -1.94 13.19
CA GLU A 100 -0.40 -3.02 12.36
C GLU A 100 -0.55 -4.34 13.13
N LEU A 101 0.46 -4.72 13.93
CA LEU A 101 0.38 -5.94 14.75
C LEU A 101 -0.57 -5.83 15.96
N MET A 102 -0.89 -4.62 16.39
CA MET A 102 -1.87 -4.37 17.46
C MET A 102 -3.32 -4.36 16.95
N ASP A 103 -3.52 -4.25 15.63
CA ASP A 103 -4.84 -4.39 15.00
C ASP A 103 -5.09 -5.86 14.65
N GLU A 104 -6.06 -6.47 15.33
CA GLU A 104 -6.43 -7.88 15.16
C GLU A 104 -6.74 -8.26 13.70
N LYS A 105 -7.38 -7.38 12.93
CA LYS A 105 -7.74 -7.67 11.54
C LYS A 105 -6.51 -7.69 10.65
N GLN A 106 -5.65 -6.69 10.80
CA GLN A 106 -4.41 -6.59 10.02
C GLN A 106 -3.44 -7.70 10.38
N ARG A 107 -3.34 -8.01 11.68
CA ARG A 107 -2.55 -9.12 12.20
C ARG A 107 -3.02 -10.46 11.65
N THR A 108 -4.32 -10.74 11.68
CA THR A 108 -4.89 -11.98 11.13
C THR A 108 -4.57 -12.12 9.65
N THR A 109 -4.75 -11.05 8.86
CA THR A 109 -4.44 -11.04 7.43
C THR A 109 -2.95 -11.32 7.18
N LEU A 110 -2.06 -10.76 8.00
CA LEU A 110 -0.62 -10.98 7.89
C LEU A 110 -0.25 -12.43 8.28
N ASP A 111 -0.84 -12.95 9.36
CA ASP A 111 -0.64 -14.33 9.81
C ASP A 111 -1.11 -15.34 8.75
N GLU A 112 -2.23 -15.08 8.08
CA GLU A 112 -2.72 -15.86 6.93
C GLU A 112 -1.71 -15.83 5.77
N CYS A 113 -1.20 -14.66 5.40
CA CYS A 113 -0.18 -14.54 4.33
C CYS A 113 1.09 -15.33 4.66
N ILE A 114 1.50 -15.35 5.93
CA ILE A 114 2.69 -16.08 6.39
C ILE A 114 2.44 -17.60 6.40
N ALA A 115 1.23 -18.03 6.79
CA ALA A 115 0.81 -19.43 6.70
C ALA A 115 0.75 -19.92 5.25
N ASP A 116 0.17 -19.12 4.34
CA ASP A 116 0.15 -19.40 2.91
C ASP A 116 1.55 -19.53 2.33
N ALA A 117 2.46 -18.62 2.71
CA ALA A 117 3.86 -18.71 2.30
C ALA A 117 4.53 -20.00 2.79
N ARG A 118 4.23 -20.45 4.01
CA ARG A 118 4.74 -21.73 4.53
C ARG A 118 4.24 -22.90 3.68
N MET A 119 2.94 -22.94 3.38
CA MET A 119 2.34 -24.00 2.55
C MET A 119 2.90 -24.02 1.14
N LEU A 120 3.08 -22.85 0.51
CA LEU A 120 3.67 -22.74 -0.82
C LEU A 120 5.12 -23.22 -0.84
N LEU A 121 5.92 -22.85 0.16
CA LEU A 121 7.30 -23.31 0.30
C LEU A 121 7.37 -24.83 0.49
N MET A 122 6.50 -25.40 1.34
CA MET A 122 6.40 -26.84 1.54
C MET A 122 6.05 -27.55 0.24
N ARG A 123 5.10 -27.03 -0.53
CA ARG A 123 4.72 -27.58 -1.84
C ARG A 123 5.88 -27.54 -2.84
N GLU A 124 6.61 -26.44 -2.91
CA GLU A 124 7.77 -26.29 -3.79
C GLU A 124 8.89 -27.28 -3.46
N ARG A 125 9.14 -27.49 -2.17
CA ARG A 125 10.14 -28.45 -1.67
C ARG A 125 9.62 -29.88 -1.55
N LYS A 126 8.34 -30.13 -1.90
CA LYS A 126 7.66 -31.43 -1.75
C LYS A 126 7.71 -31.97 -0.30
N LEU A 127 7.67 -31.08 0.68
CA LEU A 127 7.68 -31.39 2.10
C LEU A 127 6.25 -31.60 2.62
N THR A 128 6.13 -32.42 3.66
CA THR A 128 4.90 -32.60 4.43
C THR A 128 5.00 -31.94 5.80
N VAL A 129 3.88 -31.80 6.51
CA VAL A 129 3.86 -31.24 7.88
C VAL A 129 4.76 -32.04 8.83
N ASP A 130 4.97 -33.32 8.54
CA ASP A 130 5.79 -34.22 9.34
C ASP A 130 7.28 -34.18 9.02
N SER A 131 7.69 -33.48 7.96
CA SER A 131 9.09 -33.36 7.59
C SER A 131 9.88 -32.61 8.65
N GLU A 132 11.11 -33.09 8.96
CA GLU A 132 11.93 -32.53 10.04
C GLU A 132 12.22 -31.04 9.84
N GLU A 133 12.51 -30.63 8.59
CA GLU A 133 12.70 -29.22 8.21
C GLU A 133 11.49 -28.33 8.50
N VAL A 134 10.29 -28.90 8.58
CA VAL A 134 9.04 -28.15 8.81
C VAL A 134 8.73 -28.05 10.31
N LYS A 135 9.06 -29.10 11.09
CA LYS A 135 8.90 -29.14 12.55
C LYS A 135 9.97 -28.32 13.25
N ASN A 136 11.22 -28.50 12.83
CA ASN A 136 12.40 -27.84 13.37
C ASN A 136 13.10 -27.06 12.25
N PRO A 137 12.50 -25.95 11.80
CA PRO A 137 13.03 -25.18 10.68
C PRO A 137 14.40 -24.63 11.00
N ASP A 138 15.38 -25.02 10.19
CA ASP A 138 16.75 -24.52 10.23
C ASP A 138 16.83 -23.08 9.71
N LYS A 139 18.04 -22.52 9.66
CA LYS A 139 18.27 -21.15 9.19
C LYS A 139 17.80 -20.98 7.74
N ASP A 140 18.15 -21.94 6.88
CA ASP A 140 17.87 -21.89 5.44
C ASP A 140 16.38 -21.99 5.15
N PHE A 141 15.64 -22.83 5.89
CA PHE A 141 14.19 -22.91 5.80
C PHE A 141 13.54 -21.59 6.26
N ARG A 142 13.98 -21.01 7.38
CA ARG A 142 13.43 -19.72 7.87
C ARG A 142 13.69 -18.57 6.89
N GLU A 143 14.86 -18.53 6.26
CA GLU A 143 15.19 -17.54 5.24
C GLU A 143 14.35 -17.74 3.97
N ALA A 144 14.20 -18.98 3.51
CA ALA A 144 13.34 -19.29 2.38
C ALA A 144 11.86 -18.98 2.67
N TRP A 145 11.40 -19.24 3.89
CA TRP A 145 10.05 -18.92 4.32
C TRP A 145 9.82 -17.41 4.35
N ARG A 146 10.74 -16.63 4.94
CA ARG A 146 10.68 -15.16 4.90
C ARG A 146 10.65 -14.62 3.47
N ARG A 147 11.48 -15.17 2.57
CA ARG A 147 11.48 -14.78 1.15
C ARG A 147 10.13 -15.09 0.48
N LYS A 148 9.54 -16.26 0.77
CA LYS A 148 8.22 -16.64 0.24
C LYS A 148 7.10 -15.77 0.82
N THR A 149 7.18 -15.36 2.09
CA THR A 149 6.24 -14.40 2.69
C THR A 149 6.24 -13.08 1.94
N VAL A 150 7.42 -12.54 1.61
CA VAL A 150 7.52 -11.30 0.83
C VAL A 150 6.87 -11.45 -0.55
N GLU A 151 7.07 -12.59 -1.22
CA GLU A 151 6.44 -12.90 -2.52
C GLU A 151 4.90 -12.90 -2.41
N VAL A 152 4.34 -13.61 -1.42
CA VAL A 152 2.88 -13.66 -1.19
C VAL A 152 2.30 -12.27 -0.89
N LEU A 153 2.97 -11.49 -0.03
CA LEU A 153 2.52 -10.13 0.29
C LEU A 153 2.55 -9.20 -0.94
N ILE A 154 3.57 -9.32 -1.79
CA ILE A 154 3.65 -8.56 -3.04
C ILE A 154 2.50 -8.96 -3.97
N ASP A 155 2.26 -10.25 -4.16
CA ASP A 155 1.20 -10.75 -5.03
C ASP A 155 -0.20 -10.34 -4.55
N ASN A 156 -0.44 -10.43 -3.25
CA ASN A 156 -1.70 -10.00 -2.63
C ASN A 156 -1.94 -8.50 -2.82
N GLU A 157 -0.92 -7.67 -2.59
CA GLU A 157 -1.03 -6.22 -2.82
C GLU A 157 -1.21 -5.87 -4.30
N GLN A 158 -0.53 -6.57 -5.22
CA GLN A 158 -0.74 -6.41 -6.65
C GLN A 158 -2.17 -6.78 -7.06
N ARG A 159 -2.71 -7.89 -6.53
CA ARG A 159 -4.09 -8.32 -6.77
C ARG A 159 -5.08 -7.28 -6.26
N ARG A 160 -4.90 -6.80 -5.03
CA ARG A 160 -5.72 -5.75 -4.42
C ARG A 160 -5.70 -4.46 -5.26
N ARG A 161 -4.53 -4.00 -5.71
CA ARG A 161 -4.40 -2.81 -6.57
C ARG A 161 -5.11 -2.98 -7.91
N LYS A 162 -4.99 -4.16 -8.54
CA LYS A 162 -5.66 -4.46 -9.81
C LYS A 162 -7.19 -4.45 -9.63
N GLN A 163 -7.69 -5.05 -8.55
CA GLN A 163 -9.12 -5.07 -8.23
C GLN A 163 -9.68 -3.66 -8.00
N ILE A 164 -9.01 -2.84 -7.17
CA ILE A 164 -9.42 -1.45 -6.91
C ILE A 164 -9.45 -0.64 -8.21
N LYS A 165 -8.42 -0.78 -9.05
CA LYS A 165 -8.36 -0.09 -10.34
C LYS A 165 -9.48 -0.53 -11.29
N ALA A 166 -9.79 -1.81 -11.33
CA ALA A 166 -10.88 -2.34 -12.16
C ALA A 166 -12.24 -1.80 -11.68
N GLN A 167 -12.48 -1.82 -10.37
CA GLN A 167 -13.71 -1.28 -9.78
C GLN A 167 -13.88 0.22 -10.09
N MET A 168 -12.84 1.03 -9.89
CA MET A 168 -12.90 2.47 -10.21
C MET A 168 -13.16 2.73 -11.70
N GLN A 169 -12.63 1.90 -12.59
CA GLN A 169 -12.89 1.99 -14.01
C GLN A 169 -14.33 1.61 -14.37
N GLU A 170 -14.90 0.62 -13.69
CA GLU A 170 -16.29 0.20 -13.85
C GLU A 170 -17.26 1.27 -13.34
N GLU A 171 -17.07 1.76 -12.11
CA GLU A 171 -17.83 2.88 -11.54
C GLU A 171 -17.76 4.12 -12.44
N GLY A 172 -16.58 4.44 -12.98
CA GLY A 172 -16.42 5.54 -13.93
C GLY A 172 -17.13 5.33 -15.27
N ARG A 173 -17.25 4.08 -15.74
CA ARG A 173 -18.03 3.75 -16.95
C ARG A 173 -19.53 3.86 -16.69
N GLU A 174 -19.99 3.41 -15.53
CA GLU A 174 -21.39 3.52 -15.12
C GLU A 174 -21.81 4.97 -14.95
N GLN A 175 -20.99 5.78 -14.27
CA GLN A 175 -21.26 7.22 -14.12
C GLN A 175 -21.39 7.92 -15.48
N ARG A 176 -20.49 7.63 -16.43
CA ARG A 176 -20.59 8.19 -17.79
C ARG A 176 -21.87 7.81 -18.51
N LYS A 177 -22.35 6.57 -18.36
CA LYS A 177 -23.63 6.13 -18.93
C LYS A 177 -24.81 6.86 -18.30
N VAL A 178 -24.79 7.03 -16.98
CA VAL A 178 -25.82 7.78 -16.25
C VAL A 178 -25.84 9.24 -16.70
N ASP A 179 -24.67 9.88 -16.78
CA ASP A 179 -24.55 11.28 -17.22
C ASP A 179 -25.03 11.45 -18.67
N GLU A 180 -24.64 10.56 -19.58
CA GLU A 180 -25.11 10.56 -20.97
C GLU A 180 -26.63 10.35 -21.07
N GLU A 181 -27.21 9.48 -20.24
CA GLU A 181 -28.66 9.29 -20.19
C GLU A 181 -29.38 10.55 -19.65
N VAL A 182 -28.80 11.22 -18.64
CA VAL A 182 -29.33 12.48 -18.13
C VAL A 182 -29.24 13.58 -19.18
N GLU A 183 -28.12 13.70 -19.90
CA GLU A 183 -27.94 14.67 -20.97
C GLU A 183 -28.89 14.43 -22.14
N THR A 184 -29.07 13.18 -22.57
CA THR A 184 -30.00 12.85 -23.65
C THR A 184 -31.44 13.14 -23.25
N ARG A 185 -31.84 12.82 -22.01
CA ARG A 185 -33.15 13.20 -21.45
C ARG A 185 -33.32 14.72 -21.38
N LYS A 186 -32.27 15.45 -20.99
CA LYS A 186 -32.27 16.92 -20.96
C LYS A 186 -32.42 17.48 -22.37
N ARG A 187 -31.62 17.02 -23.33
CA ARG A 187 -31.68 17.41 -24.75
C ARG A 187 -33.06 17.15 -25.36
N ARG A 188 -33.69 16.02 -25.03
CA ARG A 188 -35.05 15.69 -25.48
C ARG A 188 -36.08 16.68 -24.92
N ARG A 189 -36.03 16.95 -23.61
CA ARG A 189 -36.90 17.94 -22.96
C ARG A 189 -36.70 19.33 -23.57
N ASP A 190 -35.45 19.77 -23.71
CA ASP A 190 -35.14 21.09 -24.27
C ASP A 190 -35.66 21.22 -25.71
N HIS A 191 -35.49 20.17 -26.54
CA HIS A 191 -36.04 20.13 -27.89
C HIS A 191 -37.59 20.18 -27.91
N GLU A 192 -38.26 19.43 -27.02
CA GLU A 192 -39.72 19.43 -26.91
C GLU A 192 -40.27 20.80 -26.48
N VAL A 193 -39.60 21.45 -25.52
CA VAL A 193 -39.91 22.82 -25.11
C VAL A 193 -39.76 23.79 -26.28
N GLN A 194 -38.63 23.73 -27.02
CA GLN A 194 -38.41 24.57 -28.20
C GLN A 194 -39.43 24.31 -29.32
N TRP A 195 -39.83 23.05 -29.51
CA TRP A 195 -40.87 22.67 -30.47
C TRP A 195 -42.22 23.27 -30.09
N GLU A 196 -42.64 23.18 -28.83
CA GLU A 196 -43.90 23.80 -28.38
C GLU A 196 -43.84 25.33 -28.44
N GLN A 197 -42.72 25.97 -28.11
CA GLN A 197 -42.57 27.42 -28.24
C GLN A 197 -42.72 27.91 -29.69
N THR A 198 -42.23 27.15 -30.66
CA THR A 198 -42.39 27.48 -32.08
C THR A 198 -43.73 27.04 -32.67
N ARG A 199 -44.60 26.39 -31.89
CA ARG A 199 -45.87 25.82 -32.36
C ARG A 199 -46.80 26.84 -32.99
N GLU A 200 -47.06 27.96 -32.32
CA GLU A 200 -47.97 29.00 -32.85
C GLU A 200 -47.44 29.60 -34.15
N GLY A 201 -46.13 29.88 -34.22
CA GLY A 201 -45.49 30.37 -35.45
C GLY A 201 -45.54 29.36 -36.60
N ARG A 202 -45.38 28.06 -36.30
CA ARG A 202 -45.52 26.97 -37.28
C ARG A 202 -46.96 26.79 -37.75
N ILE A 203 -47.94 26.86 -36.84
CA ILE A 203 -49.38 26.81 -37.16
C ILE A 203 -49.78 28.00 -38.03
N GLY A 204 -49.31 29.21 -37.70
CA GLY A 204 -49.50 30.40 -38.52
C GLY A 204 -48.94 30.22 -39.92
N SER A 205 -47.68 29.81 -40.04
CA SER A 205 -47.03 29.54 -41.33
C SER A 205 -47.75 28.47 -42.16
N TRP A 206 -48.32 27.45 -41.51
CA TRP A 206 -49.09 26.40 -42.19
C TRP A 206 -50.47 26.90 -42.64
N ARG A 207 -51.16 27.71 -41.83
CA ARG A 207 -52.42 28.36 -42.21
C ARG A 207 -52.22 29.26 -43.43
N ASP A 208 -51.15 30.07 -43.42
CA ASP A 208 -50.81 30.94 -44.55
C ASP A 208 -50.51 30.14 -45.81
N PHE A 209 -49.76 29.03 -45.70
CA PHE A 209 -49.51 28.13 -46.82
C PHE A 209 -50.80 27.52 -47.39
N GLN A 210 -51.72 27.09 -46.53
CA GLN A 210 -53.00 26.53 -46.95
C GLN A 210 -53.89 27.59 -47.62
N GLN A 211 -53.89 28.82 -47.11
CA GLN A 211 -54.64 29.93 -47.69
C GLN A 211 -54.08 30.30 -49.07
N LYS A 212 -52.76 30.39 -49.19
CA LYS A 212 -52.06 30.64 -50.46
C LYS A 212 -52.26 29.51 -51.49
N ALA A 213 -52.39 28.26 -51.05
CA ALA A 213 -52.70 27.12 -51.91
C ALA A 213 -54.17 27.11 -52.40
N LYS A 214 -55.10 27.73 -51.67
CA LYS A 214 -56.49 27.94 -52.13
C LYS A 214 -56.61 29.09 -53.11
N GLU A 215 -55.76 30.12 -52.98
CA GLU A 215 -55.76 31.29 -53.86
C GLU A 215 -55.10 31.01 -55.24
N GLU A 216 -54.19 30.03 -55.36
CA GLU A 216 -53.64 29.59 -56.66
C GLU A 216 -53.72 28.06 -56.88
N PRO A 217 -54.87 27.51 -57.30
CA PRO A 217 -54.99 26.08 -57.61
C PRO A 217 -54.38 25.79 -59.00
N GLY A 218 -53.09 25.43 -59.08
CA GLY A 218 -52.55 24.80 -60.30
C GLY A 218 -51.10 25.04 -60.72
N LYS A 219 -50.27 25.81 -60.01
CA LYS A 219 -48.86 25.96 -60.43
C LYS A 219 -48.00 24.76 -59.99
N LYS A 220 -47.67 23.88 -60.94
CA LYS A 220 -46.64 22.83 -60.80
C LYS A 220 -45.34 23.45 -60.27
N LYS A 221 -44.88 23.03 -59.08
CA LYS A 221 -43.57 23.42 -58.55
C LYS A 221 -42.47 22.91 -59.50
N LYS A 222 -41.65 23.82 -60.03
CA LYS A 222 -40.36 23.47 -60.66
C LYS A 222 -39.53 22.73 -59.60
N LYS A 223 -39.13 21.47 -59.87
CA LYS A 223 -38.25 20.71 -58.98
C LYS A 223 -37.01 21.56 -58.67
N MET A 224 -36.78 21.86 -57.41
CA MET A 224 -35.53 22.47 -56.97
C MET A 224 -34.43 21.42 -57.19
N LYS A 225 -33.45 21.71 -58.04
CA LYS A 225 -32.28 20.83 -58.20
C LYS A 225 -31.55 20.81 -56.86
N VAL A 226 -31.43 19.63 -56.27
CA VAL A 226 -30.49 19.36 -55.19
C VAL A 226 -29.10 19.46 -55.81
N LEU A 227 -28.28 20.42 -55.36
CA LEU A 227 -26.84 20.44 -55.65
C LEU A 227 -26.23 19.26 -54.88
N GLY A 228 -25.51 18.40 -55.61
CA GLY A 228 -24.72 17.31 -55.05
C GLY A 228 -23.46 17.81 -54.34
#